data_AF-A0A6Y2ZZN9-F1
#
_entry.id   AF-A0A6Y2ZZN9-F1
#
_cell.length_a   1.000
_cell.length_b   1.000
_cell.length_c   1.000
_cell.angle_alpha   90.00
_cell.angle_beta   90.00
_cell.angle_gamma   90.00
#
_symmetry.space_group_name_H-M   'P 1'
#
loop_
_entity.id
_entity.type
_entity.pdbx_description
1 polymer ?
#
loop_
_entity_poly.entity_id
_entity_poly.type
_entity_poly.pdbx_seq_one_letter_code
_entity_poly.pdbx_strand_id
1 'polypeptide(L)'
;FIASMPLFLTFALSFLFSIFTVKYLLKPFFIVLTLLSSSVFFAAYQYNVVFDYGMIENTFQTHPAEALMYVNLASITNLLLTGLLPSYLIYKADIHYQPFFKELLHKLAFMLLMFVGIGIVAFFYYQDYAAFVRNNSELRRYIVPTYFVSSASKYLNEHYLQTPMEYQQLGLDAKNASRNPNTKPNLLVVVVGETARSMSYQYYGYNKPTNAHTQNQGLIAFNDTSSCGTATAVSLPCMFSRMGRADYDPRRANAQDTVIDVLSHSGIKVQWFDNDSGCKGVCDRVENLTIDLKSDPKLCSGQYCFDQVLLNKLDKILAVAPSQDTVIFLHIIGS
;
A
#
# COMPACT_ATOMS: atom_id res chain seq x y z
N PHE A 1 20.68 -18.95 22.10
CA PHE A 1 19.61 -18.72 21.11
C PHE A 1 19.63 -17.30 20.50
N ILE A 2 19.24 -16.22 21.20
CA ILE A 2 19.09 -14.88 20.55
C ILE A 2 20.39 -14.41 19.88
N ALA A 3 21.53 -14.57 20.54
CA ALA A 3 22.84 -14.20 19.97
C ALA A 3 23.24 -15.02 18.72
N SER A 4 22.63 -16.19 18.48
CA SER A 4 22.88 -16.97 17.25
C SER A 4 22.03 -16.51 16.07
N MET A 5 21.02 -15.65 16.26
CA MET A 5 20.16 -15.18 15.17
C MET A 5 20.91 -14.37 14.11
N PRO A 6 21.75 -13.38 14.46
CA PRO A 6 22.55 -12.66 13.46
C PRO A 6 23.45 -13.62 12.68
N LEU A 7 24.11 -14.55 13.38
CA LEU A 7 25.00 -15.54 12.76
C LEU A 7 24.25 -16.46 11.78
N PHE A 8 23.08 -16.95 12.17
CA PHE A 8 22.22 -17.76 11.32
C PHE A 8 21.80 -17.00 10.06
N LEU A 9 21.36 -15.75 10.22
CA LEU A 9 20.96 -14.89 9.10
C LEU A 9 22.14 -14.58 8.19
N THR A 10 23.33 -14.35 8.73
CA THR A 10 24.55 -14.17 7.93
C THR A 10 24.82 -15.41 7.08
N PHE A 11 24.82 -16.61 7.64
CA PHE A 11 25.03 -17.82 6.86
C PHE A 11 23.95 -18.03 5.79
N ALA A 12 22.67 -17.85 6.15
CA ALA A 12 21.55 -18.00 5.24
C ALA A 12 21.57 -16.99 4.08
N LEU A 13 21.78 -15.70 4.38
CA LEU A 13 21.86 -14.65 3.36
C LEU A 13 23.13 -14.78 2.51
N SER A 14 24.28 -15.13 3.09
CA SER A 14 25.50 -15.39 2.33
C SER A 14 25.34 -16.57 1.37
N PHE A 15 24.67 -17.65 1.80
CA PHE A 15 24.31 -18.76 0.91
C PHE A 15 23.42 -18.30 -0.24
N LEU A 16 22.34 -17.57 0.07
CA LEU A 16 21.39 -17.07 -0.91
C LEU A 16 22.04 -16.10 -1.92
N PHE A 17 22.76 -15.10 -1.42
CA PHE A 17 23.44 -14.10 -2.23
C PHE A 17 24.54 -14.69 -3.09
N SER A 18 25.18 -15.77 -2.65
CA SER A 18 26.13 -16.51 -3.48
C SER A 18 25.48 -16.96 -4.79
N ILE A 19 24.20 -17.33 -4.82
CA ILE A 19 23.51 -17.73 -6.06
C ILE A 19 23.55 -16.59 -7.10
N PHE A 20 23.36 -15.35 -6.66
CA PHE A 20 23.27 -14.15 -7.50
C PHE A 20 24.63 -13.52 -7.89
N THR A 21 25.77 -14.16 -7.56
CA THR A 21 27.11 -13.68 -7.94
C THR A 21 27.48 -14.01 -9.39
N VAL A 22 26.72 -13.50 -10.35
CA VAL A 22 27.02 -13.66 -11.79
C VAL A 22 27.97 -12.55 -12.25
N LYS A 23 28.98 -12.89 -13.05
CA LYS A 23 29.95 -11.94 -13.61
C LYS A 23 29.20 -10.79 -14.32
N TYR A 24 29.65 -9.55 -14.08
CA TYR A 24 29.04 -8.30 -14.55
C TYR A 24 27.69 -7.90 -13.91
N LEU A 25 26.84 -8.85 -13.51
CA LEU A 25 25.56 -8.55 -12.83
C LEU A 25 25.70 -8.33 -11.32
N LEU A 26 26.75 -8.89 -10.71
CA LEU A 26 26.99 -8.82 -9.26
C LEU A 26 26.96 -7.37 -8.74
N LYS A 27 27.80 -6.49 -9.28
CA LYS A 27 27.92 -5.11 -8.79
C LYS A 27 26.60 -4.33 -8.87
N PRO A 28 25.95 -4.18 -10.04
CA PRO A 28 24.71 -3.41 -10.12
C PRO A 28 23.60 -4.02 -9.27
N PHE A 29 23.48 -5.36 -9.22
CA PHE A 29 22.48 -6.05 -8.39
C PHE A 29 22.65 -5.73 -6.91
N PHE A 30 23.85 -5.93 -6.35
CA PHE A 30 24.08 -5.69 -4.91
C PHE A 30 24.03 -4.21 -4.54
N ILE A 31 24.43 -3.30 -5.44
CA ILE A 31 24.28 -1.85 -5.22
C ILE A 31 22.79 -1.49 -5.10
N VAL A 32 21.96 -1.87 -6.08
CA VAL A 32 20.52 -1.57 -6.03
C VAL A 32 19.86 -2.23 -4.82
N LEU A 33 20.19 -3.50 -4.55
CA LEU A 33 19.65 -4.22 -3.40
C LEU A 33 20.00 -3.53 -2.09
N THR A 34 21.22 -3.02 -1.95
CA THR A 34 21.69 -2.34 -0.74
C THR A 34 20.98 -1.00 -0.55
N LEU A 35 20.81 -0.22 -1.62
CA LEU A 35 20.07 1.05 -1.57
C LEU A 35 18.62 0.83 -1.17
N LEU A 36 17.93 -0.12 -1.79
CA LEU A 36 16.55 -0.46 -1.42
C LEU A 36 16.46 -0.99 0.01
N SER A 37 17.39 -1.86 0.41
CA SER A 37 17.46 -2.40 1.77
C SER A 37 17.64 -1.31 2.81
N SER A 38 18.45 -0.28 2.53
CA SER A 38 18.67 0.87 3.41
C SER A 38 17.38 1.68 3.62
N SER A 39 16.63 1.95 2.54
CA SER A 39 15.34 2.65 2.64
C SER A 39 14.30 1.84 3.41
N VAL A 40 14.18 0.54 3.11
CA VAL A 40 13.29 -0.39 3.82
C VAL A 40 13.67 -0.48 5.30
N PHE A 41 14.96 -0.60 5.60
CA PHE A 41 15.47 -0.64 6.97
C PHE A 41 15.10 0.63 7.74
N PHE A 42 15.28 1.81 7.15
CA PHE A 42 14.90 3.07 7.79
C PHE A 42 13.40 3.13 8.09
N ALA A 43 12.56 2.80 7.10
CA ALA A 43 11.12 2.83 7.28
C ALA A 43 10.62 1.80 8.30
N ALA A 44 11.23 0.61 8.32
CA ALA A 44 10.93 -0.41 9.33
C ALA A 44 11.38 0.03 10.74
N TYR A 45 12.55 0.66 10.86
CA TYR A 45 13.09 1.08 12.16
C TYR A 45 12.40 2.33 12.73
N GLN A 46 12.22 3.36 11.90
CA GLN A 46 11.71 4.67 12.33
C GLN A 46 10.18 4.72 12.36
N TYR A 47 9.52 4.06 11.40
CA TYR A 47 8.06 4.15 11.21
C TYR A 47 7.34 2.83 11.53
N ASN A 48 8.07 1.77 11.93
CA ASN A 48 7.52 0.43 12.16
C ASN A 48 6.77 -0.16 10.95
N VAL A 49 7.12 0.29 9.75
CA VAL A 49 6.49 -0.15 8.50
C VAL A 49 6.95 -1.57 8.15
N VAL A 50 5.99 -2.40 7.74
CA VAL A 50 6.24 -3.73 7.19
C VAL A 50 6.01 -3.69 5.68
N PHE A 51 7.01 -4.08 4.90
CA PHE A 51 6.93 -4.12 3.43
C PHE A 51 6.32 -5.44 2.94
N ASP A 52 5.06 -5.67 3.31
CA ASP A 52 4.23 -6.74 2.75
C ASP A 52 3.67 -6.37 1.37
N TYR A 53 2.86 -7.26 0.79
CA TYR A 53 2.25 -7.02 -0.53
C TYR A 53 1.50 -5.68 -0.59
N GLY A 54 0.69 -5.37 0.43
CA GLY A 54 -0.13 -4.16 0.45
C GLY A 54 0.71 -2.90 0.55
N MET A 55 1.82 -2.92 1.31
CA MET A 55 2.74 -1.78 1.38
C MET A 55 3.52 -1.59 0.08
N ILE A 56 3.89 -2.67 -0.62
CA ILE A 56 4.47 -2.58 -1.96
C ILE A 56 3.46 -1.93 -2.91
N GLU A 57 2.23 -2.44 -2.96
CA GLU A 57 1.16 -1.88 -3.78
C GLU A 57 0.93 -0.39 -3.48
N ASN A 58 0.86 -0.02 -2.20
CA ASN A 58 0.77 1.37 -1.76
C ASN A 58 1.94 2.20 -2.30
N THR A 59 3.17 1.71 -2.18
CA THR A 59 4.38 2.41 -2.67
C THR A 59 4.34 2.64 -4.19
N PHE A 60 3.80 1.69 -4.97
CA PHE A 60 3.65 1.82 -6.42
C PHE A 60 2.50 2.74 -6.85
N GLN A 61 1.45 2.86 -6.03
CA GLN A 61 0.27 3.68 -6.32
C GLN A 61 0.30 5.08 -5.69
N THR A 62 1.23 5.32 -4.76
CA THR A 62 1.42 6.59 -4.05
C THR A 62 1.86 7.73 -4.98
N HIS A 63 1.40 8.94 -4.68
CA HIS A 63 1.80 10.14 -5.42
C HIS A 63 3.21 10.63 -4.98
N PRO A 64 4.04 11.20 -5.86
CA PRO A 64 5.36 11.71 -5.48
C PRO A 64 5.36 12.72 -4.33
N ALA A 65 4.30 13.53 -4.22
CA ALA A 65 4.13 14.50 -3.14
C ALA A 65 4.03 13.82 -1.77
N GLU A 66 3.26 12.74 -1.66
CA GLU A 66 3.12 11.94 -0.43
C GLU A 66 4.45 11.24 -0.07
N ALA A 67 5.12 10.64 -1.06
CA ALA A 67 6.40 9.97 -0.84
C ALA A 67 7.47 10.93 -0.30
N LEU A 68 7.49 12.18 -0.76
CA LEU A 68 8.44 13.19 -0.32
C LEU A 68 8.21 13.63 1.14
N MET A 69 7.00 13.49 1.69
CA MET A 69 6.73 13.81 3.10
C MET A 69 7.48 12.90 4.07
N TYR A 70 7.88 11.70 3.63
CA TYR A 70 8.67 10.77 4.45
C TYR A 70 10.17 11.07 4.43
N VAL A 71 10.62 12.00 3.58
CA VAL A 71 12.03 12.40 3.45
C VAL A 71 12.35 13.47 4.47
N ASN A 72 13.31 13.19 5.35
CA ASN A 72 13.81 14.12 6.35
C ASN A 72 15.33 13.95 6.54
N LEU A 73 15.93 14.78 7.38
CA LEU A 73 17.38 14.72 7.60
C LEU A 73 17.84 13.34 8.09
N ALA A 74 17.08 12.69 8.97
CA ALA A 74 17.41 11.36 9.47
C ALA A 74 17.34 10.28 8.38
N SER A 75 16.34 10.36 7.50
CA SER A 75 16.22 9.42 6.37
C SER A 75 17.38 9.58 5.39
N ILE A 76 17.80 10.81 5.11
CA ILE A 76 18.95 11.12 4.25
C ILE A 76 20.25 10.62 4.89
N THR A 77 20.48 10.91 6.17
CA THR A 77 21.66 10.43 6.90
C THR A 77 21.72 8.90 6.93
N ASN A 78 20.59 8.23 7.17
CA ASN A 78 20.54 6.77 7.12
C ASN A 78 20.90 6.24 5.73
N LEU A 79 20.31 6.81 4.66
CA LEU A 79 20.59 6.39 3.29
C LEU A 79 22.06 6.59 2.93
N LEU A 80 22.67 7.69 3.39
CA LEU A 80 24.10 7.94 3.19
C LEU A 80 24.97 6.88 3.87
N LEU A 81 24.70 6.57 5.15
CA LEU A 81 25.53 5.69 5.96
C LEU A 81 25.32 4.19 5.67
N THR A 82 24.09 3.77 5.45
CA THR A 82 23.72 2.34 5.31
C THR A 82 23.42 1.93 3.87
N GLY A 83 23.20 2.88 2.97
CA GLY A 83 22.93 2.65 1.55
C GLY A 83 24.11 3.04 0.67
N LEU A 84 24.38 4.34 0.56
CA LEU A 84 25.35 4.90 -0.39
C LEU A 84 26.79 4.54 -0.04
N LEU A 85 27.19 4.64 1.24
CA LEU A 85 28.54 4.28 1.67
C LEU A 85 28.84 2.79 1.40
N PRO A 86 28.01 1.80 1.83
CA PRO A 86 28.22 0.40 1.48
C PRO A 86 28.17 0.14 -0.03
N SER A 87 27.27 0.79 -0.77
CA SER A 87 27.19 0.68 -2.22
C SER A 87 28.46 1.16 -2.92
N TYR A 88 29.05 2.24 -2.43
CA TYR A 88 30.33 2.75 -2.93
C TYR A 88 31.48 1.77 -2.65
N LEU A 89 31.50 1.12 -1.49
CA LEU A 89 32.48 0.07 -1.18
C LEU A 89 32.33 -1.13 -2.13
N ILE A 90 31.09 -1.56 -2.44
CA ILE A 90 30.81 -2.62 -3.42
C ILE A 90 31.29 -2.21 -4.82
N TYR A 91 31.04 -0.96 -5.21
CA TYR A 91 31.50 -0.43 -6.50
C TYR A 91 33.03 -0.48 -6.63
N LYS A 92 33.75 -0.05 -5.59
CA LYS A 92 35.22 0.01 -5.55
C LYS A 92 35.88 -1.37 -5.39
N ALA A 93 35.14 -2.40 -4.97
CA ALA A 93 35.71 -3.73 -4.78
C ALA A 93 36.28 -4.31 -6.11
N ASP A 94 37.55 -4.67 -6.11
CA ASP A 94 38.23 -5.30 -7.24
C ASP A 94 37.98 -6.81 -7.26
N ILE A 95 37.08 -7.24 -8.13
CA ILE A 95 36.66 -8.63 -8.23
C ILE A 95 37.55 -9.35 -9.24
N HIS A 96 38.42 -10.23 -8.72
CA HIS A 96 39.31 -11.05 -9.52
C HIS A 96 38.61 -12.36 -9.91
N TYR A 97 38.13 -12.45 -11.15
CA TYR A 97 37.42 -13.62 -11.66
C TYR A 97 38.39 -14.73 -12.07
N GLN A 98 38.17 -15.95 -11.56
CA GLN A 98 38.92 -17.14 -11.95
C GLN A 98 38.29 -17.82 -13.18
N PRO A 99 38.97 -18.80 -13.82
CA PRO A 99 38.37 -19.64 -14.85
C PRO A 99 37.07 -20.29 -14.36
N PHE A 100 36.07 -20.41 -15.25
CA PHE A 100 34.69 -20.77 -14.91
C PHE A 100 34.55 -21.96 -13.95
N PHE A 101 35.24 -23.08 -14.23
CA PHE A 101 35.18 -24.28 -13.39
C PHE A 101 35.78 -24.06 -11.99
N LYS A 102 36.89 -23.32 -11.91
CA LYS A 102 37.53 -23.01 -10.64
C LYS A 102 36.65 -22.06 -9.82
N GLU A 103 36.09 -21.05 -10.44
CA GLU A 103 35.13 -20.12 -9.82
C GLU A 103 33.91 -20.87 -9.28
N LEU A 104 33.32 -21.77 -10.10
CA LEU A 104 32.18 -22.59 -9.72
C LEU A 104 32.51 -23.49 -8.51
N LEU A 105 33.69 -24.11 -8.48
CA LEU A 105 34.11 -24.95 -7.37
C LEU A 105 34.28 -24.14 -6.07
N HIS A 106 34.91 -22.96 -6.12
CA HIS A 106 35.04 -22.09 -4.95
C HIS A 106 33.67 -21.62 -4.46
N LYS A 107 32.76 -21.29 -5.39
CA LYS A 107 31.38 -20.92 -5.07
C LYS A 107 30.63 -22.06 -4.39
N LEU A 108 30.70 -23.28 -4.92
CA LEU A 108 30.07 -24.46 -4.32
C LEU A 108 30.67 -24.78 -2.95
N ALA A 109 31.99 -24.67 -2.79
CA ALA A 109 32.67 -24.86 -1.50
C ALA A 109 32.23 -23.81 -0.47
N PHE A 110 32.13 -22.54 -0.88
CA PHE A 110 31.63 -21.46 -0.03
C PHE A 110 30.17 -21.68 0.37
N MET A 111 29.31 -22.04 -0.59
CA MET A 111 27.90 -22.37 -0.31
C MET A 111 27.77 -23.55 0.64
N LEU A 112 28.58 -24.61 0.45
CA LEU A 112 28.61 -25.75 1.37
C LEU A 112 29.03 -25.33 2.77
N LEU A 113 30.05 -24.47 2.90
CA LEU A 113 30.49 -23.95 4.20
C LEU A 113 29.37 -23.16 4.91
N MET A 114 28.68 -22.26 4.18
CA MET A 114 27.55 -21.52 4.73
C MET A 114 26.42 -22.46 5.14
N PHE A 115 26.12 -23.48 4.33
CA PHE A 115 25.12 -24.50 4.63
C PHE A 115 25.47 -25.33 5.87
N VAL A 116 26.72 -25.73 6.03
CA VAL A 116 27.21 -26.38 7.25
C VAL A 116 27.06 -25.45 8.46
N GLY A 117 27.37 -24.15 8.32
CA GLY A 117 27.14 -23.16 9.37
C GLY A 117 25.68 -23.06 9.81
N ILE A 118 24.74 -23.05 8.86
CA ILE A 118 23.29 -23.13 9.14
C ILE A 118 22.98 -24.43 9.90
N GLY A 119 23.51 -25.56 9.43
CA GLY A 119 23.31 -26.87 10.05
C GLY A 119 23.82 -26.95 11.49
N ILE A 120 24.97 -26.35 11.79
CA ILE A 120 25.54 -26.29 13.15
C ILE A 120 24.62 -25.48 14.06
N VAL A 121 24.22 -24.27 13.65
CA VAL A 121 23.35 -23.42 14.46
C VAL A 121 21.98 -24.09 14.67
N ALA A 122 21.42 -24.69 13.62
CA ALA A 122 20.17 -25.43 13.69
C ALA A 122 20.31 -26.64 14.64
N PHE A 123 21.39 -27.41 14.56
CA PHE A 123 21.60 -28.57 15.43
C PHE A 123 21.56 -28.21 16.92
N PHE A 124 22.20 -27.11 17.32
CA PHE A 124 22.21 -26.67 18.72
C PHE A 124 20.92 -25.99 19.18
N TYR A 125 20.18 -25.32 18.28
CA TYR A 125 19.07 -24.42 18.66
C TYR A 125 17.74 -24.68 17.93
N TYR A 126 17.57 -25.82 17.25
CA TYR A 126 16.39 -26.10 16.41
C TYR A 126 15.07 -25.87 17.13
N GLN A 127 14.91 -26.39 18.35
CA GLN A 127 13.67 -26.27 19.11
C GLN A 127 13.33 -24.81 19.44
N ASP A 128 14.34 -24.02 19.81
CA ASP A 128 14.18 -22.60 20.08
C ASP A 128 13.79 -21.82 18.81
N TYR A 129 14.45 -22.09 17.68
CA TYR A 129 14.09 -21.48 16.39
C TYR A 129 12.68 -21.85 15.96
N ALA A 130 12.29 -23.12 16.06
CA ALA A 130 10.98 -23.60 15.69
C ALA A 130 9.87 -22.96 16.53
N ALA A 131 10.05 -22.89 17.86
CA ALA A 131 9.13 -22.24 18.77
C ALA A 131 9.05 -20.72 18.50
N PHE A 132 10.20 -20.06 18.31
CA PHE A 132 10.28 -18.63 18.05
C PHE A 132 9.56 -18.25 16.76
N VAL A 133 9.82 -18.96 15.66
CA VAL A 133 9.19 -18.71 14.35
C VAL A 133 7.69 -18.99 14.39
N ARG A 134 7.25 -20.04 15.10
CA ARG A 134 5.82 -20.36 15.24
C ARG A 134 5.06 -19.30 16.04
N ASN A 135 5.65 -18.79 17.11
CA ASN A 135 5.01 -17.82 18.00
C ASN A 135 5.18 -16.37 17.53
N ASN A 136 6.18 -16.09 16.68
CA ASN A 136 6.49 -14.75 16.19
C ASN A 136 6.59 -14.74 14.67
N SER A 137 5.57 -15.27 13.99
CA SER A 137 5.52 -15.34 12.53
C SER A 137 5.71 -13.98 11.86
N GLU A 138 5.31 -12.91 12.55
CA GLU A 138 5.42 -11.51 12.15
C GLU A 138 6.87 -11.02 12.05
N LEU A 139 7.80 -11.55 12.86
CA LEU A 139 9.19 -11.11 12.82
C LEU A 139 9.89 -11.46 11.52
N ARG A 140 9.43 -12.50 10.82
CA ARG A 140 9.93 -12.83 9.47
C ARG A 140 9.69 -11.71 8.46
N ARG A 141 8.66 -10.88 8.69
CA ARG A 141 8.31 -9.76 7.81
C ARG A 141 9.31 -8.61 7.87
N TYR A 142 10.12 -8.55 8.92
CA TYR A 142 11.17 -7.55 9.11
C TYR A 142 12.54 -7.98 8.55
N ILE A 143 12.66 -9.18 7.97
CA ILE A 143 13.94 -9.67 7.43
C ILE A 143 14.22 -8.99 6.08
N VAL A 144 15.20 -8.10 6.10
CA VAL A 144 15.71 -7.39 4.91
C VAL A 144 16.91 -8.16 4.34
N PRO A 145 17.00 -8.36 3.01
CA PRO A 145 16.07 -7.91 1.97
C PRO A 145 14.99 -8.92 1.58
N THR A 146 15.03 -10.14 2.11
CA THR A 146 14.28 -11.28 1.56
C THR A 146 12.78 -11.05 1.54
N TYR A 147 12.23 -10.45 2.60
CA TYR A 147 10.78 -10.28 2.70
C TYR A 147 10.26 -9.26 1.67
N PHE A 148 10.82 -8.04 1.63
CA PHE A 148 10.36 -7.03 0.69
C PHE A 148 10.58 -7.44 -0.77
N VAL A 149 11.69 -8.13 -1.08
CA VAL A 149 11.95 -8.66 -2.43
C VAL A 149 10.91 -9.70 -2.82
N SER A 150 10.52 -10.59 -1.89
CA SER A 150 9.47 -11.57 -2.15
C SER A 150 8.09 -10.92 -2.36
N SER A 151 7.74 -9.93 -1.53
CA SER A 151 6.51 -9.14 -1.68
C SER A 151 6.48 -8.39 -3.01
N ALA A 152 7.58 -7.75 -3.39
CA ALA A 152 7.72 -7.05 -4.66
C ALA A 152 7.62 -7.99 -5.86
N SER A 153 8.27 -9.15 -5.79
CA SER A 153 8.18 -10.17 -6.84
C SER A 153 6.76 -10.69 -7.00
N LYS A 154 6.04 -10.90 -5.89
CA LYS A 154 4.62 -11.30 -5.90
C LYS A 154 3.76 -10.22 -6.57
N TYR A 155 3.93 -8.95 -6.18
CA TYR A 155 3.23 -7.82 -6.78
C TYR A 155 3.47 -7.71 -8.29
N LEU A 156 4.75 -7.76 -8.72
CA LEU A 156 5.10 -7.70 -10.13
C LEU A 156 4.48 -8.85 -10.93
N ASN A 157 4.48 -10.06 -10.34
CA ASN A 157 3.88 -11.22 -10.97
C ASN A 157 2.36 -11.07 -11.12
N GLU A 158 1.64 -10.67 -10.07
CA GLU A 158 0.19 -10.55 -10.07
C GLU A 158 -0.34 -9.39 -10.92
N HIS A 159 0.42 -8.29 -11.01
CA HIS A 159 -0.01 -7.08 -11.71
C HIS A 159 0.49 -6.98 -13.15
N TYR A 160 1.69 -7.48 -13.47
CA TYR A 160 2.31 -7.28 -14.80
C TYR A 160 2.59 -8.57 -15.57
N LEU A 161 2.79 -9.73 -14.91
CA LEU A 161 3.17 -10.98 -15.60
C LEU A 161 2.02 -11.96 -15.77
N GLN A 162 1.06 -11.98 -14.84
CA GLN A 162 -0.11 -12.85 -14.94
C GLN A 162 -1.10 -12.34 -15.99
N THR A 163 -1.72 -13.27 -16.70
CA THR A 163 -2.79 -12.96 -17.65
C THR A 163 -3.90 -12.17 -16.97
N PRO A 164 -4.33 -11.02 -17.52
CA PRO A 164 -5.47 -10.27 -17.02
C PRO A 164 -6.71 -11.16 -16.95
N MET A 165 -7.47 -11.04 -15.86
CA MET A 165 -8.77 -11.72 -15.77
C MET A 165 -9.75 -11.07 -16.76
N GLU A 166 -10.67 -11.86 -17.29
CA GLU A 166 -11.78 -11.33 -18.07
C GLU A 166 -12.68 -10.48 -17.18
N TYR A 167 -13.06 -9.30 -17.68
CA TYR A 167 -13.86 -8.37 -16.92
C TYR A 167 -15.31 -8.85 -16.80
N GLN A 168 -15.80 -9.01 -15.57
CA GLN A 168 -17.14 -9.48 -15.29
C GLN A 168 -18.10 -8.33 -14.99
N GLN A 169 -19.06 -8.11 -15.89
CA GLN A 169 -20.16 -7.18 -15.61
C GLN A 169 -21.15 -7.80 -14.61
N LEU A 170 -21.57 -7.02 -13.61
CA LEU A 170 -22.51 -7.39 -12.55
C LEU A 170 -23.66 -6.39 -12.50
N GLY A 171 -24.83 -6.85 -12.03
CA GLY A 171 -25.99 -5.98 -11.79
C GLY A 171 -26.52 -5.28 -13.03
N LEU A 172 -26.36 -5.86 -14.22
CA LEU A 172 -26.95 -5.33 -15.47
C LEU A 172 -28.48 -5.31 -15.46
N ASP A 173 -29.09 -6.11 -14.57
CA ASP A 173 -30.52 -6.16 -14.32
C ASP A 173 -30.99 -5.21 -13.20
N ALA A 174 -30.05 -4.51 -12.55
CA ALA A 174 -30.38 -3.55 -11.50
C ALA A 174 -31.26 -2.43 -12.06
N LYS A 175 -32.29 -2.05 -11.30
CA LYS A 175 -33.20 -0.96 -11.66
C LYS A 175 -33.45 -0.09 -10.44
N ASN A 176 -33.49 1.22 -10.65
CA ASN A 176 -33.88 2.14 -9.60
C ASN A 176 -35.35 1.89 -9.19
N ALA A 177 -35.54 1.40 -7.97
CA ALA A 177 -36.85 1.12 -7.37
C ALA A 177 -37.33 2.21 -6.41
N SER A 178 -36.68 3.39 -6.41
CA SER A 178 -37.05 4.50 -5.54
C SER A 178 -38.50 4.90 -5.74
N ARG A 179 -39.23 5.06 -4.64
CA ARG A 179 -40.59 5.57 -4.62
C ARG A 179 -40.54 6.96 -4.02
N ASN A 180 -40.51 7.99 -4.87
CA ASN A 180 -40.44 9.39 -4.43
C ASN A 180 -41.85 9.97 -4.33
N PRO A 181 -42.50 9.97 -3.15
CA PRO A 181 -43.87 10.47 -2.99
C PRO A 181 -44.02 11.95 -3.37
N ASN A 182 -42.92 12.72 -3.27
CA ASN A 182 -42.90 14.15 -3.56
C ASN A 182 -42.37 14.48 -4.96
N THR A 183 -42.16 13.48 -5.85
CA THR A 183 -41.61 13.63 -7.22
C THR A 183 -40.22 14.26 -7.34
N LYS A 184 -39.57 14.59 -6.21
CA LYS A 184 -38.20 15.10 -6.18
C LYS A 184 -37.20 13.94 -6.28
N PRO A 185 -36.11 14.09 -7.06
CA PRO A 185 -35.02 13.13 -7.05
C PRO A 185 -34.31 13.02 -5.69
N ASN A 186 -33.77 11.84 -5.40
CA ASN A 186 -32.91 11.59 -4.25
C ASN A 186 -31.49 12.04 -4.54
N LEU A 187 -30.85 12.68 -3.55
CA LEU A 187 -29.43 13.02 -3.59
C LEU A 187 -28.75 12.38 -2.38
N LEU A 188 -27.74 11.56 -2.64
CA LEU A 188 -26.84 11.02 -1.62
C LEU A 188 -25.44 11.57 -1.84
N VAL A 189 -24.84 12.13 -0.80
CA VAL A 189 -23.42 12.50 -0.80
C VAL A 189 -22.68 11.53 0.12
N VAL A 190 -21.68 10.85 -0.43
CA VAL A 190 -20.83 9.91 0.29
C VAL A 190 -19.44 10.53 0.43
N VAL A 191 -19.03 10.80 1.66
CA VAL A 191 -17.67 11.28 1.94
C VAL A 191 -16.81 10.08 2.28
N VAL A 192 -15.80 9.80 1.46
CA VAL A 192 -14.82 8.75 1.68
C VAL A 192 -13.63 9.39 2.38
N GLY A 193 -13.47 9.08 3.67
CA GLY A 193 -12.39 9.60 4.51
C GLY A 193 -11.05 8.89 4.32
N GLU A 194 -9.98 9.56 4.76
CA GLU A 194 -8.61 9.07 4.68
C GLU A 194 -7.91 9.20 6.06
N THR A 195 -7.20 8.14 6.48
CA THR A 195 -6.40 7.99 7.70
C THR A 195 -7.09 8.24 9.08
N ALA A 196 -8.25 8.87 9.10
CA ALA A 196 -8.99 9.20 10.32
C ALA A 196 -9.39 7.94 11.11
N ARG A 197 -9.27 7.98 12.44
CA ARG A 197 -9.46 6.81 13.33
C ARG A 197 -10.40 7.06 14.48
N SER A 198 -11.21 6.06 14.84
CA SER A 198 -12.25 6.18 15.88
C SER A 198 -11.73 6.66 17.23
N MET A 199 -10.54 6.22 17.64
CA MET A 199 -9.91 6.64 18.91
C MET A 199 -9.60 8.14 19.02
N SER A 200 -9.76 8.92 17.96
CA SER A 200 -9.54 10.38 17.95
C SER A 200 -10.80 11.19 17.62
N TYR A 201 -11.97 10.55 17.61
CA TYR A 201 -13.27 11.20 17.45
C TYR A 201 -13.98 11.35 18.80
N GLN A 202 -14.46 12.56 19.08
CA GLN A 202 -15.23 12.86 20.29
C GLN A 202 -16.50 12.01 20.36
N TYR A 203 -17.12 11.72 19.22
CA TYR A 203 -18.30 10.85 19.14
C TYR A 203 -18.07 9.44 19.71
N TYR A 204 -16.82 8.98 19.76
CA TYR A 204 -16.44 7.67 20.30
C TYR A 204 -15.74 7.76 21.66
N GLY A 205 -15.90 8.89 22.37
CA GLY A 205 -15.37 9.07 23.72
C GLY A 205 -13.98 9.73 23.80
N TYR A 206 -13.47 10.31 22.71
CA TYR A 206 -12.23 11.08 22.77
C TYR A 206 -12.43 12.40 23.55
N ASN A 207 -11.48 12.73 24.44
CA ASN A 207 -11.62 13.83 25.40
C ASN A 207 -11.51 15.23 24.77
N LYS A 208 -11.05 15.36 23.51
CA LYS A 208 -10.96 16.65 22.82
C LYS A 208 -12.17 16.86 21.92
N PRO A 209 -12.62 18.11 21.70
CA PRO A 209 -13.79 18.42 20.90
C PRO A 209 -13.51 18.33 19.38
N THR A 210 -13.14 17.16 18.89
CA THR A 210 -12.79 16.94 17.46
C THR A 210 -13.99 16.94 16.52
N ASN A 211 -15.22 17.00 17.04
CA ASN A 211 -16.45 17.03 16.26
C ASN A 211 -17.32 18.28 16.54
N ALA A 212 -16.71 19.38 17.00
CA ALA A 212 -17.42 20.57 17.47
C ALA A 212 -18.47 21.12 16.48
N HIS A 213 -18.16 21.11 15.17
CA HIS A 213 -19.04 21.67 14.14
C HIS A 213 -20.28 20.83 13.81
N THR A 214 -20.31 19.57 14.24
CA THR A 214 -21.37 18.62 13.91
C THR A 214 -22.19 18.18 15.12
N GLN A 215 -21.83 18.58 16.34
CA GLN A 215 -22.49 18.15 17.59
C GLN A 215 -24.01 18.36 17.58
N ASN A 216 -24.48 19.48 17.03
CA ASN A 216 -25.89 19.87 17.05
C ASN A 216 -26.67 19.45 15.78
N GLN A 217 -26.08 18.62 14.92
CA GLN A 217 -26.69 18.22 13.64
C GLN A 217 -27.48 16.91 13.71
N GLY A 218 -27.64 16.32 14.90
CA GLY A 218 -28.39 15.07 15.08
C GLY A 218 -27.79 13.87 14.34
N LEU A 219 -26.46 13.83 14.22
CA LEU A 219 -25.75 12.77 13.47
C LEU A 219 -25.89 11.40 14.15
N ILE A 220 -25.97 10.36 13.30
CA ILE A 220 -25.89 8.96 13.74
C ILE A 220 -24.43 8.53 13.68
N ALA A 221 -23.86 8.17 14.84
CA ALA A 221 -22.51 7.64 14.95
C ALA A 221 -22.54 6.10 15.05
N PHE A 222 -21.65 5.42 14.33
CA PHE A 222 -21.53 3.97 14.33
C PHE A 222 -20.29 3.54 15.13
N ASN A 223 -20.48 2.96 16.32
CA ASN A 223 -19.41 2.74 17.29
C ASN A 223 -18.53 1.49 17.00
N ASP A 224 -19.02 0.55 16.20
CA ASP A 224 -18.35 -0.74 15.97
C ASP A 224 -18.07 -0.95 14.47
N THR A 225 -17.23 -0.07 13.91
CA THR A 225 -16.80 -0.17 12.51
C THR A 225 -15.36 -0.66 12.41
N SER A 226 -15.06 -1.36 11.31
CA SER A 226 -13.70 -1.83 11.00
C SER A 226 -13.46 -1.71 9.51
N SER A 227 -12.26 -1.27 9.14
CA SER A 227 -11.87 -1.18 7.74
C SER A 227 -11.59 -2.56 7.13
N CYS A 228 -11.68 -2.62 5.80
CA CYS A 228 -11.21 -3.76 5.00
C CYS A 228 -9.70 -3.97 5.16
N GLY A 229 -8.92 -2.89 5.05
CA GLY A 229 -7.46 -2.91 5.18
C GLY A 229 -6.93 -1.67 5.90
N THR A 230 -5.62 -1.49 5.88
CA THR A 230 -4.92 -0.38 6.54
C THR A 230 -4.20 0.54 5.55
N ALA A 231 -4.50 0.41 4.26
CA ALA A 231 -3.98 1.25 3.18
C ALA A 231 -5.10 1.53 2.18
N THR A 232 -5.11 2.74 1.60
CA THR A 232 -6.14 3.20 0.66
C THR A 232 -6.24 2.27 -0.56
N ALA A 233 -5.09 1.81 -1.09
CA ALA A 233 -5.01 0.85 -2.20
C ALA A 233 -5.75 -0.49 -1.94
N VAL A 234 -5.89 -0.90 -0.67
CA VAL A 234 -6.59 -2.13 -0.29
C VAL A 234 -8.03 -1.83 0.15
N SER A 235 -8.20 -0.83 1.02
CA SER A 235 -9.48 -0.52 1.63
C SER A 235 -10.49 -0.01 0.63
N LEU A 236 -10.06 0.86 -0.28
CA LEU A 236 -10.97 1.54 -1.21
C LEU A 236 -11.61 0.55 -2.19
N PRO A 237 -10.86 -0.28 -2.94
CA PRO A 237 -11.51 -1.24 -3.83
C PRO A 237 -12.27 -2.32 -3.06
N CYS A 238 -11.81 -2.73 -1.87
CA CYS A 238 -12.53 -3.70 -1.04
C CYS A 238 -13.92 -3.21 -0.64
N MET A 239 -14.06 -1.98 -0.11
CA MET A 239 -15.35 -1.48 0.40
C MET A 239 -16.38 -1.27 -0.70
N PHE A 240 -15.96 -1.05 -1.94
CA PHE A 240 -16.85 -0.90 -3.10
C PHE A 240 -17.05 -2.22 -3.86
N SER A 241 -16.27 -3.25 -3.56
CA SER A 241 -16.49 -4.59 -4.11
C SER A 241 -17.64 -5.33 -3.41
N ARG A 242 -18.13 -6.40 -4.04
CA ARG A 242 -19.06 -7.37 -3.42
C ARG A 242 -18.39 -8.34 -2.44
N MET A 243 -17.07 -8.25 -2.24
CA MET A 243 -16.32 -9.19 -1.40
C MET A 243 -16.27 -8.71 0.05
N GLY A 244 -16.26 -9.65 0.99
CA GLY A 244 -15.98 -9.34 2.38
C GLY A 244 -14.48 -9.20 2.63
N ARG A 245 -14.12 -8.65 3.79
CA ARG A 245 -12.71 -8.52 4.20
C ARG A 245 -11.95 -9.86 4.20
N ALA A 246 -12.62 -10.95 4.57
CA ALA A 246 -11.98 -12.25 4.75
C ALA A 246 -11.65 -12.95 3.41
N ASP A 247 -12.37 -12.61 2.34
CA ASP A 247 -12.28 -13.22 1.02
C ASP A 247 -11.96 -12.22 -0.10
N TYR A 248 -11.52 -11.02 0.28
CA TYR A 248 -11.09 -9.99 -0.66
C TYR A 248 -9.86 -10.45 -1.45
N ASP A 249 -10.01 -10.41 -2.77
CA ASP A 249 -8.93 -10.68 -3.72
C ASP A 249 -8.81 -9.47 -4.66
N PRO A 250 -7.68 -8.75 -4.67
CA PRO A 250 -7.54 -7.50 -5.41
C PRO A 250 -7.65 -7.71 -6.93
N ARG A 251 -7.13 -8.82 -7.47
CA ARG A 251 -7.19 -9.07 -8.91
C ARG A 251 -8.63 -9.32 -9.37
N ARG A 252 -9.39 -10.12 -8.63
CA ARG A 252 -10.81 -10.39 -8.91
C ARG A 252 -11.66 -9.15 -8.66
N ALA A 253 -11.36 -8.34 -7.65
CA ALA A 253 -12.09 -7.11 -7.37
C ALA A 253 -11.94 -6.08 -8.51
N ASN A 254 -10.74 -5.96 -9.07
CA ASN A 254 -10.46 -5.07 -10.20
C ASN A 254 -11.01 -5.58 -11.54
N ALA A 255 -11.33 -6.87 -11.64
CA ALA A 255 -11.83 -7.52 -12.85
C ALA A 255 -13.35 -7.74 -12.84
N GLN A 256 -14.10 -6.99 -12.04
CA GLN A 256 -15.56 -7.06 -12.03
C GLN A 256 -16.18 -5.72 -11.63
N ASP A 257 -17.46 -5.55 -11.91
CA ASP A 257 -18.21 -4.37 -11.47
C ASP A 257 -18.25 -4.24 -9.94
N THR A 258 -18.13 -2.99 -9.50
CA THR A 258 -18.29 -2.55 -8.11
C THR A 258 -19.73 -2.11 -7.84
N VAL A 259 -20.06 -1.78 -6.60
CA VAL A 259 -21.36 -1.16 -6.27
C VAL A 259 -21.57 0.18 -6.99
N ILE A 260 -20.49 0.90 -7.32
CA ILE A 260 -20.54 2.17 -8.08
C ILE A 260 -21.04 1.91 -9.51
N ASP A 261 -20.50 0.87 -10.15
CA ASP A 261 -20.90 0.43 -11.49
C ASP A 261 -22.37 -0.02 -11.49
N VAL A 262 -22.78 -0.83 -10.51
CA VAL A 262 -24.17 -1.32 -10.38
C VAL A 262 -25.16 -0.17 -10.14
N LEU A 263 -24.79 0.84 -9.35
CA LEU A 263 -25.61 2.04 -9.19
C LEU A 263 -25.81 2.76 -10.54
N SER A 264 -24.74 2.91 -11.32
CA SER A 264 -24.81 3.48 -12.68
C SER A 264 -25.72 2.66 -13.60
N HIS A 265 -25.57 1.33 -13.61
CA HIS A 265 -26.43 0.41 -14.39
C HIS A 265 -27.92 0.56 -14.06
N SER A 266 -28.25 0.90 -12.81
CA SER A 266 -29.63 1.10 -12.36
C SER A 266 -30.29 2.41 -12.84
N GLY A 267 -29.55 3.27 -13.55
CA GLY A 267 -30.00 4.57 -14.03
C GLY A 267 -29.82 5.72 -13.03
N ILE A 268 -29.12 5.49 -11.92
CA ILE A 268 -28.75 6.54 -10.96
C ILE A 268 -27.54 7.29 -11.50
N LYS A 269 -27.55 8.63 -11.43
CA LYS A 269 -26.38 9.42 -11.81
C LYS A 269 -25.30 9.24 -10.74
N VAL A 270 -24.10 8.80 -11.13
CA VAL A 270 -22.98 8.63 -10.20
C VAL A 270 -21.84 9.55 -10.59
N GLN A 271 -21.36 10.34 -9.62
CA GLN A 271 -20.23 11.25 -9.80
C GLN A 271 -19.20 11.04 -8.71
N TRP A 272 -17.91 11.03 -9.06
CA TRP A 272 -16.79 10.91 -8.11
C TRP A 272 -15.85 12.10 -8.21
N PHE A 273 -15.60 12.77 -7.08
CA PHE A 273 -14.64 13.87 -6.97
C PHE A 273 -13.54 13.48 -6.00
N ASP A 274 -12.31 13.51 -6.48
CA ASP A 274 -11.14 12.99 -5.78
C ASP A 274 -10.17 14.11 -5.44
N ASN A 275 -9.85 14.29 -4.16
CA ASN A 275 -8.82 15.20 -3.67
C ASN A 275 -7.67 14.45 -2.99
N ASP A 276 -7.56 13.16 -3.23
CA ASP A 276 -6.51 12.29 -2.70
C ASP A 276 -5.60 11.84 -3.86
N SER A 277 -4.99 10.65 -3.77
CA SER A 277 -4.14 10.05 -4.81
C SER A 277 -4.94 9.25 -5.86
N GLY A 278 -6.22 9.56 -6.04
CA GLY A 278 -7.11 8.88 -7.00
C GLY A 278 -7.94 7.75 -6.39
N CYS A 279 -8.99 7.35 -7.13
CA CYS A 279 -10.03 6.43 -6.70
C CYS A 279 -9.68 4.93 -6.79
N LYS A 280 -8.40 4.59 -7.03
CA LYS A 280 -7.86 3.22 -7.05
C LYS A 280 -8.66 2.27 -7.97
N GLY A 281 -9.10 2.76 -9.13
CA GLY A 281 -9.84 1.99 -10.14
C GLY A 281 -11.35 1.88 -9.92
N VAL A 282 -11.86 2.33 -8.76
CA VAL A 282 -13.27 2.18 -8.38
C VAL A 282 -14.20 3.09 -9.20
N CYS A 283 -13.69 4.26 -9.63
CA CYS A 283 -14.48 5.27 -10.32
C CYS A 283 -14.29 5.31 -11.85
N ASP A 284 -13.49 4.39 -12.41
CA ASP A 284 -13.00 4.45 -13.81
C ASP A 284 -14.12 4.44 -14.86
N ARG A 285 -15.29 3.90 -14.53
CA ARG A 285 -16.44 3.72 -15.44
C ARG A 285 -17.62 4.65 -15.15
N VAL A 286 -17.45 5.63 -14.27
CA VAL A 286 -18.46 6.66 -13.97
C VAL A 286 -17.89 8.06 -14.16
N GLU A 287 -18.74 9.09 -14.15
CA GLU A 287 -18.30 10.47 -14.24
C GLU A 287 -17.38 10.80 -13.06
N ASN A 288 -16.10 11.04 -13.31
CA ASN A 288 -15.12 11.29 -12.26
C ASN A 288 -14.21 12.47 -12.60
N LEU A 289 -13.65 13.08 -11.56
CA LEU A 289 -12.68 14.17 -11.65
C LEU A 289 -11.73 14.14 -10.45
N THR A 290 -10.44 14.06 -10.72
CA THR A 290 -9.39 14.36 -9.74
C THR A 290 -9.12 15.86 -9.72
N ILE A 291 -9.03 16.42 -8.52
CA ILE A 291 -8.75 17.84 -8.29
C ILE A 291 -7.31 18.14 -8.73
N ASP A 292 -7.17 19.16 -9.58
CA ASP A 292 -5.84 19.69 -9.91
C ASP A 292 -5.25 20.40 -8.70
N LEU A 293 -4.04 20.00 -8.29
CA LEU A 293 -3.27 20.58 -7.18
C LEU A 293 -2.87 22.04 -7.41
N LYS A 294 -3.19 22.63 -8.56
CA LYS A 294 -3.00 24.06 -8.87
C LYS A 294 -4.32 24.80 -9.12
N SER A 295 -5.45 24.13 -8.92
CA SER A 295 -6.79 24.65 -9.26
C SER A 295 -7.20 25.86 -8.43
N ASP A 296 -6.73 25.98 -7.19
CA ASP A 296 -7.00 27.11 -6.31
C ASP A 296 -5.75 27.51 -5.51
N PRO A 297 -5.16 28.70 -5.74
CA PRO A 297 -3.93 29.11 -5.05
C PRO A 297 -4.10 29.36 -3.55
N LYS A 298 -5.34 29.46 -3.03
CA LYS A 298 -5.61 29.61 -1.60
C LYS A 298 -5.74 28.27 -0.90
N LEU A 299 -6.27 27.27 -1.59
CA LEU A 299 -6.54 25.95 -1.03
C LEU A 299 -5.49 24.90 -1.41
N CYS A 300 -4.71 25.15 -2.45
CA CYS A 300 -3.75 24.19 -2.98
C CYS A 300 -2.32 24.74 -3.00
N SER A 301 -1.37 23.91 -2.56
CA SER A 301 0.06 24.23 -2.49
C SER A 301 0.86 23.76 -3.71
N GLY A 302 0.20 23.06 -4.66
CA GLY A 302 0.88 22.29 -5.71
C GLY A 302 1.36 20.92 -5.26
N GLN A 303 1.32 20.60 -3.97
CA GLN A 303 1.64 19.28 -3.40
C GLN A 303 0.39 18.57 -2.86
N TYR A 304 -0.53 19.34 -2.27
CA TYR A 304 -1.83 18.89 -1.79
C TYR A 304 -2.83 20.05 -1.87
N CYS A 305 -4.12 19.75 -1.72
CA CYS A 305 -5.18 20.74 -1.54
C CYS A 305 -5.96 20.46 -0.24
N PHE A 306 -6.43 21.51 0.42
CA PHE A 306 -7.45 21.37 1.48
C PHE A 306 -8.76 20.87 0.88
N ASP A 307 -9.43 19.92 1.54
CA ASP A 307 -10.66 19.26 1.07
C ASP A 307 -11.84 20.20 0.79
N GLN A 308 -11.77 21.45 1.26
CA GLN A 308 -12.74 22.50 0.90
C GLN A 308 -12.88 22.69 -0.62
N VAL A 309 -11.86 22.36 -1.43
CA VAL A 309 -11.96 22.37 -2.90
C VAL A 309 -13.09 21.48 -3.42
N LEU A 310 -13.38 20.37 -2.75
CA LEU A 310 -14.47 19.46 -3.09
C LEU A 310 -15.84 20.09 -2.79
N LEU A 311 -15.95 20.86 -1.71
CA LEU A 311 -17.17 21.61 -1.38
C LEU A 311 -17.44 22.70 -2.43
N ASN A 312 -16.41 23.44 -2.84
CA ASN A 312 -16.53 24.42 -3.92
C ASN A 312 -17.02 23.79 -5.24
N LYS A 313 -16.61 22.54 -5.51
CA LYS A 313 -17.08 21.78 -6.68
C LYS A 313 -18.53 21.31 -6.49
N LEU A 314 -18.87 20.80 -5.31
CA LEU A 314 -20.21 20.37 -4.95
C LEU A 314 -21.22 21.52 -5.10
N ASP A 315 -20.90 22.71 -4.60
CA ASP A 315 -21.75 23.91 -4.72
C ASP A 315 -22.06 24.24 -6.19
N LYS A 316 -21.07 24.14 -7.07
CA LYS A 316 -21.25 24.38 -8.52
C LYS A 316 -22.18 23.36 -9.17
N ILE A 317 -22.10 22.10 -8.73
CA ILE A 317 -22.95 21.02 -9.26
C ILE A 317 -24.38 21.19 -8.77
N LEU A 318 -24.55 21.48 -7.48
CA LEU A 318 -25.85 21.62 -6.84
C LEU A 318 -26.54 22.97 -7.13
N ALA A 319 -25.83 23.92 -7.76
CA ALA A 319 -26.44 25.13 -8.32
C ALA A 319 -27.53 24.82 -9.36
N VAL A 320 -27.45 23.66 -10.03
CA VAL A 320 -28.50 23.12 -10.88
C VAL A 320 -29.12 21.91 -10.19
N ALA A 321 -30.42 21.98 -9.90
CA ALA A 321 -31.13 20.89 -9.24
C ALA A 321 -31.01 19.59 -10.08
N PRO A 322 -30.63 18.45 -9.47
CA PRO A 322 -30.59 17.18 -10.16
C PRO A 322 -31.94 16.83 -10.77
N SER A 323 -31.95 16.33 -12.00
CA SER A 323 -33.15 15.87 -12.72
C SER A 323 -33.47 14.40 -12.49
N GLN A 324 -32.54 13.64 -11.90
CA GLN A 324 -32.67 12.21 -11.59
C GLN A 324 -31.94 11.87 -10.29
N ASP A 325 -32.23 10.69 -9.73
CA ASP A 325 -31.56 10.23 -8.51
C ASP A 325 -30.05 10.22 -8.71
N THR A 326 -29.32 10.78 -7.76
CA THR A 326 -27.89 11.07 -7.90
C THR A 326 -27.12 10.66 -6.64
N VAL A 327 -25.96 10.04 -6.84
CA VAL A 327 -24.97 9.76 -5.79
C VAL A 327 -23.67 10.50 -6.14
N ILE A 328 -23.18 11.31 -5.21
CA ILE A 328 -21.92 12.05 -5.35
C ILE A 328 -20.94 11.52 -4.30
N PHE A 329 -19.79 11.02 -4.75
CA PHE A 329 -18.68 10.62 -3.91
C PHE A 329 -17.67 11.76 -3.80
N LEU A 330 -17.28 12.10 -2.57
CA LEU A 330 -16.21 13.04 -2.26
C LEU A 330 -15.10 12.27 -1.54
N HIS A 331 -14.00 12.00 -2.24
CA HIS A 331 -12.85 11.33 -1.66
C HIS A 331 -11.85 12.38 -1.17
N ILE A 332 -11.73 12.47 0.16
CA ILE A 332 -10.98 13.52 0.85
C ILE A 332 -9.58 13.03 1.21
N ILE A 333 -8.60 13.94 1.25
CA ILE A 333 -7.24 13.62 1.73
C ILE A 333 -7.20 13.44 3.25
N GLY A 334 -8.16 14.02 3.98
CA GLY A 334 -8.44 13.65 5.35
C GLY A 334 -7.38 14.11 6.35
N SER A 335 -6.85 13.16 7.14
CA SER A 335 -6.14 13.41 8.41
C SER A 335 -4.62 13.40 8.32
#